data_AF-A0A8J3E374-F1
#
_entry.id   AF-A0A8J3E374-F1
#
_cell.length_a   1.000
_cell.length_b   1.000
_cell.length_c   1.000
_cell.angle_alpha   90.00
_cell.angle_beta   90.00
_cell.angle_gamma   90.00
#
_symmetry.space_group_name_H-M   'P 1'
#
loop_
_entity.id
_entity.type
_entity.pdbx_description
1 polymer ?
#
loop_
_entity_poly.entity_id
_entity_poly.type
_entity_poly.pdbx_seq_one_letter_code
_entity_poly.pdbx_strand_id
1 'polypeptide(L)'
;MGHTQFGPIVGWRRPERETELAFDGWIFGNVEITDDDAIFTDAPAQPVVAPPLDWGYPDLECDLWNSPSIREQCQDQGFAMALYEALVSRHWRQIDGGIWHCTNRNAGAIVAEVRGRGENYHDYYWRGLPELAAGREPEVETALAQIGWSPLEDAQLHTIEENARNILSKWEVRPKTTQPVWYVDVRVPSNKVQSTRIGSLIARIHLLTLEGKLSQSEWLQIFDTLHI
;
A
#
# COMPACT_ATOMS: atom_id res chain seq x y z
N MET A 1 40.20 5.03 26.32
CA MET A 1 39.02 4.16 26.20
C MET A 1 38.19 4.74 25.06
N GLY A 2 37.85 3.92 24.08
CA GLY A 2 37.23 4.39 22.83
C GLY A 2 35.72 4.28 22.92
N HIS A 3 35.01 5.41 23.00
CA HIS A 3 33.57 5.43 22.80
C HIS A 3 33.29 5.18 21.31
N THR A 4 32.43 4.22 21.01
CA THR A 4 31.95 3.99 19.64
C THR A 4 30.50 4.40 19.56
N GLN A 5 30.25 5.52 18.90
CA GLN A 5 28.91 5.99 18.61
C GLN A 5 28.42 5.35 17.31
N PHE A 6 27.30 4.63 17.38
CA PHE A 6 26.61 4.17 16.19
C PHE A 6 25.65 5.29 15.75
N GLY A 7 25.48 5.44 14.43
CA GLY A 7 24.56 6.41 13.85
C GLY A 7 23.09 6.13 14.23
N PRO A 8 22.13 6.79 13.56
CA PRO A 8 20.71 6.58 13.85
C PRO A 8 20.34 5.10 13.68
N ILE A 9 19.70 4.53 14.70
CA ILE A 9 19.15 3.17 14.68
C ILE A 9 17.67 3.16 15.05
N VAL A 10 17.01 2.03 14.80
CA VAL A 10 15.63 1.77 15.18
C VAL A 10 15.62 0.68 16.26
N GLY A 11 14.92 0.93 17.36
CA GLY A 11 14.79 -0.01 18.48
C GLY A 11 13.32 -0.25 18.83
N TRP A 12 12.97 -1.48 19.21
CA TRP A 12 11.64 -1.77 19.75
C TRP A 12 11.59 -1.34 21.22
N ARG A 13 10.67 -0.46 21.57
CA ARG A 13 10.45 -0.03 22.95
C ARG A 13 9.16 -0.62 23.47
N ARG A 14 9.28 -1.35 24.57
CA ARG A 14 8.16 -1.70 25.44
C ARG A 14 8.00 -0.58 26.48
N PRO A 15 6.79 -0.05 26.73
CA PRO A 15 6.57 0.88 27.83
C PRO A 15 7.02 0.24 29.15
N GLU A 16 7.87 0.92 29.91
CA GLU A 16 8.28 0.47 31.25
C GLU A 16 7.17 0.67 32.28
N ARG A 17 6.24 1.58 31.99
CA ARG A 17 5.08 1.93 32.81
C ARG A 17 3.88 2.17 31.90
N GLU A 18 2.68 1.80 32.36
CA GLU A 18 1.41 2.03 31.65
C GLU A 18 1.16 3.50 31.27
N THR A 19 1.87 4.45 31.89
CA THR A 19 1.69 5.89 31.70
C THR A 19 2.71 6.55 30.77
N GLU A 20 3.73 5.82 30.29
CA GLU A 20 4.82 6.37 29.45
C GLU A 20 4.64 5.96 27.97
N LEU A 21 4.01 6.84 27.18
CA LEU A 21 3.59 6.65 25.78
C LEU A 21 2.67 5.44 25.54
N ALA A 22 1.56 5.67 24.83
CA ALA A 22 0.40 4.79 24.85
C ALA A 22 0.52 3.44 24.11
N PHE A 23 1.63 3.16 23.40
CA PHE A 23 1.73 1.97 22.54
C PHE A 23 3.14 1.37 22.50
N ASP A 24 3.23 0.04 22.53
CA ASP A 24 4.42 -0.71 22.09
C ASP A 24 4.76 -0.34 20.64
N GLY A 25 6.04 -0.11 20.33
CA GLY A 25 6.43 0.20 18.96
C GLY A 25 7.91 0.43 18.73
N TRP A 26 8.26 0.58 17.46
CA TRP A 26 9.60 0.96 17.03
C TRP A 26 9.80 2.47 17.18
N ILE A 27 10.90 2.84 17.84
CA ILE A 27 11.34 4.21 18.00
C ILE A 27 12.72 4.40 17.38
N PHE A 28 12.95 5.60 16.86
CA PHE A 28 14.21 6.05 16.31
C PHE A 28 15.03 6.70 17.42
N GLY A 29 16.34 6.43 17.41
CA GLY A 29 17.26 6.96 18.40
C GLY A 29 18.71 6.72 18.04
N ASN A 30 19.59 7.02 18.98
CA ASN A 30 21.01 6.74 18.88
C ASN A 30 21.38 5.69 19.93
N VAL A 31 22.27 4.78 19.57
CA VAL A 31 22.89 3.87 20.53
C VAL A 31 24.34 4.24 20.76
N GLU A 32 24.66 4.44 22.01
CA GLU A 32 26.04 4.52 22.50
C GLU A 32 26.39 3.19 23.15
N ILE A 33 27.43 2.52 22.65
CA ILE A 33 27.98 1.33 23.28
C ILE A 33 29.24 1.75 24.04
N THR A 34 29.23 1.47 25.33
CA THR A 34 30.34 1.69 26.25
C THR A 34 30.97 0.34 26.63
N ASP A 35 32.05 0.36 27.41
CA ASP A 35 32.68 -0.88 27.87
C ASP A 35 31.76 -1.69 28.81
N ASP A 36 30.81 -1.02 29.49
CA ASP A 36 29.95 -1.63 30.52
C ASP A 36 28.48 -1.74 30.14
N ASP A 37 28.01 -0.96 29.16
CA ASP A 37 26.57 -0.83 28.84
C ASP A 37 26.29 -0.37 27.40
N ALA A 38 25.04 -0.53 26.95
CA ALA A 38 24.50 0.04 25.72
C ALA A 38 23.31 0.97 26.03
N ILE A 39 23.48 2.26 25.74
CA ILE A 39 22.49 3.29 26.05
C ILE A 39 21.75 3.67 24.77
N PHE A 40 20.43 3.47 24.75
CA PHE A 40 19.56 3.98 23.70
C PHE A 40 18.98 5.33 24.09
N THR A 41 19.20 6.36 23.27
CA THR A 41 18.64 7.69 23.45
C THR A 41 17.67 8.00 22.32
N ASP A 42 16.42 8.28 22.67
CA ASP A 42 15.38 8.64 21.70
C ASP A 42 15.81 9.81 20.81
N ALA A 43 15.48 9.72 19.53
CA ALA A 43 15.60 10.84 18.61
C ALA A 43 14.66 11.96 19.05
N PRO A 44 15.06 13.24 18.91
CA PRO A 44 14.25 14.39 19.33
C PRO A 44 12.93 14.49 18.54
N ALA A 45 12.86 13.85 17.36
CA ALA A 45 11.65 13.71 16.57
C ALA A 45 11.56 12.28 16.02
N GLN A 46 10.39 11.67 16.17
CA GLN A 46 10.07 10.41 15.53
C GLN A 46 9.54 10.67 14.11
N PRO A 47 9.85 9.82 13.11
CA PRO A 47 9.31 9.97 11.77
C PRO A 47 7.79 9.97 11.80
N VAL A 48 7.20 10.97 11.15
CA VAL A 48 5.75 11.01 10.93
C VAL A 48 5.49 10.35 9.59
N VAL A 49 4.70 9.28 9.61
CA VAL A 49 4.25 8.62 8.39
C VAL A 49 3.32 9.59 7.65
N ALA A 50 3.65 9.88 6.39
CA ALA A 50 2.82 10.72 5.53
C ALA A 50 1.65 9.90 4.97
N PRO A 51 0.49 10.54 4.70
CA PRO A 51 -0.57 9.88 3.96
C PRO A 51 -0.06 9.39 2.60
N PRO A 52 -0.60 8.28 2.08
CA PRO A 52 -0.35 7.87 0.71
C PRO A 52 -0.78 8.97 -0.27
N LEU A 53 -0.14 9.01 -1.44
CA LEU A 53 -0.50 9.95 -2.49
C LEU A 53 -1.84 9.55 -3.11
N ASP A 54 -2.81 10.45 -3.09
CA ASP A 54 -4.08 10.28 -3.80
C ASP A 54 -3.88 10.60 -5.29
N TRP A 55 -4.04 9.58 -6.13
CA TRP A 55 -3.85 9.68 -7.57
C TRP A 55 -5.12 10.12 -8.33
N GLY A 56 -6.24 10.24 -7.63
CA GLY A 56 -7.56 10.59 -8.19
C GLY A 56 -8.31 9.41 -8.80
N TYR A 57 -7.92 8.18 -8.47
CA TYR A 57 -8.64 6.95 -8.79
C TYR A 57 -8.77 6.09 -7.52
N PRO A 58 -9.75 5.17 -7.48
CA PRO A 58 -9.91 4.17 -6.42
C PRO A 58 -8.58 3.58 -5.90
N ASP A 59 -8.25 3.82 -4.63
CA ASP A 59 -7.03 3.30 -4.02
C ASP A 59 -7.27 2.82 -2.59
N LEU A 60 -7.22 1.50 -2.40
CA LEU A 60 -7.46 0.88 -1.11
C LEU A 60 -6.42 1.33 -0.07
N GLU A 61 -5.19 1.65 -0.46
CA GLU A 61 -4.17 2.19 0.46
C GLU A 61 -4.63 3.53 1.05
N CYS A 62 -5.18 4.42 0.21
CA CYS A 62 -5.73 5.70 0.63
C CYS A 62 -6.96 5.52 1.52
N ASP A 63 -7.87 4.61 1.18
CA ASP A 63 -9.10 4.37 1.95
C ASP A 63 -8.80 3.74 3.32
N LEU A 64 -7.84 2.81 3.38
CA LEU A 64 -7.35 2.25 4.65
C LEU A 64 -6.76 3.33 5.56
N TRP A 65 -5.93 4.21 4.99
CA TRP A 65 -5.33 5.32 5.73
C TRP A 65 -6.39 6.31 6.27
N ASN A 66 -7.42 6.58 5.48
CA ASN A 66 -8.45 7.55 5.82
C ASN A 66 -9.57 6.97 6.71
N SER A 67 -9.57 5.66 6.99
CA SER A 67 -10.58 4.98 7.81
C SER A 67 -10.18 4.91 9.29
N PRO A 68 -10.80 5.70 10.20
CA PRO A 68 -10.45 5.67 11.62
C PRO A 68 -10.76 4.30 12.25
N SER A 69 -11.84 3.65 11.85
CA SER A 69 -12.25 2.34 12.40
C SER A 69 -11.27 1.23 12.02
N ILE A 70 -10.74 1.25 10.80
CA ILE A 70 -9.71 0.28 10.39
C ILE A 70 -8.41 0.57 11.12
N ARG A 71 -8.00 1.84 11.24
CA ARG A 71 -6.77 2.21 11.97
C ARG A 71 -6.82 1.81 13.45
N GLU A 72 -7.98 1.94 14.08
CA GLU A 72 -8.23 1.47 15.44
C GLU A 72 -8.13 -0.06 15.53
N GLN A 73 -8.84 -0.80 14.67
CA GLN A 73 -8.77 -2.27 14.64
C GLN A 73 -7.35 -2.78 14.34
N CYS A 74 -6.61 -2.09 13.47
CA CYS A 74 -5.25 -2.47 13.09
C CYS A 74 -4.26 -2.37 14.25
N GLN A 75 -4.60 -1.67 15.35
CA GLN A 75 -3.81 -1.69 16.59
C GLN A 75 -3.72 -3.10 17.21
N ASP A 76 -4.66 -3.98 16.89
CA ASP A 76 -4.59 -5.38 17.26
C ASP A 76 -3.68 -6.16 16.28
N GLN A 77 -2.76 -6.97 16.82
CA GLN A 77 -1.79 -7.72 16.01
C GLN A 77 -2.46 -8.79 15.13
N GLY A 78 -3.48 -9.48 15.62
CA GLY A 78 -4.16 -10.50 14.83
C GLY A 78 -4.95 -9.91 13.67
N PHE A 79 -5.63 -8.78 13.89
CA PHE A 79 -6.30 -8.05 12.82
C PHE A 79 -5.29 -7.55 11.78
N ALA A 80 -4.17 -6.98 12.22
CA ALA A 80 -3.14 -6.48 11.31
C ALA A 80 -2.53 -7.60 10.44
N MET A 81 -2.26 -8.76 11.04
CA MET A 81 -1.80 -9.94 10.31
C MET A 81 -2.85 -10.44 9.31
N ALA A 82 -4.13 -10.51 9.71
CA ALA A 82 -5.22 -10.88 8.82
C ALA A 82 -5.43 -9.87 7.68
N LEU A 83 -5.27 -8.57 7.95
CA LEU A 83 -5.31 -7.52 6.94
C LEU A 83 -4.17 -7.68 5.94
N TYR A 84 -2.94 -7.91 6.41
CA TYR A 84 -1.81 -8.22 5.55
C TYR A 84 -2.10 -9.43 4.63
N GLU A 85 -2.57 -10.55 5.19
CA GLU A 85 -2.92 -11.75 4.42
C GLU A 85 -4.02 -11.47 3.39
N ALA A 86 -5.04 -10.67 3.76
CA ALA A 86 -6.12 -10.27 2.87
C ALA A 86 -5.63 -9.40 1.69
N LEU A 87 -4.68 -8.50 1.94
CA LEU A 87 -4.11 -7.61 0.90
C LEU A 87 -3.19 -8.35 -0.08
N VAL A 88 -2.47 -9.40 0.36
CA VAL A 88 -1.55 -10.16 -0.50
C VAL A 88 -2.22 -11.27 -1.31
N SER A 89 -3.30 -11.84 -0.77
CA SER A 89 -3.90 -13.06 -1.34
C SER A 89 -4.96 -12.78 -2.42
N ARG A 90 -5.41 -11.54 -2.57
CA ARG A 90 -6.62 -11.22 -3.33
C ARG A 90 -6.50 -9.95 -4.14
N HIS A 91 -7.36 -9.88 -5.16
CA HIS A 91 -7.69 -8.63 -5.82
C HIS A 91 -8.93 -8.05 -5.14
N TRP A 92 -8.99 -6.73 -5.02
CA TRP A 92 -10.07 -6.03 -4.36
C TRP A 92 -10.78 -5.13 -5.36
N ARG A 93 -12.09 -5.00 -5.24
CA ARG A 93 -12.92 -4.12 -6.06
C ARG A 93 -13.66 -3.14 -5.18
N GLN A 94 -13.54 -1.85 -5.49
CA GLN A 94 -14.33 -0.79 -4.89
C GLN A 94 -15.75 -0.78 -5.50
N ILE A 95 -16.73 -0.30 -4.72
CA ILE A 95 -18.15 -0.22 -5.11
C ILE A 95 -18.39 0.58 -6.40
N ASP A 96 -17.57 1.58 -6.69
CA ASP A 96 -17.62 2.39 -7.92
C ASP A 96 -16.91 1.75 -9.12
N GLY A 97 -16.22 0.63 -8.89
CA GLY A 97 -15.66 -0.23 -9.92
C GLY A 97 -14.17 -0.45 -9.77
N GLY A 98 -13.40 0.48 -9.19
CA GLY A 98 -11.94 0.42 -9.24
C GLY A 98 -11.36 -0.87 -8.66
N ILE A 99 -10.25 -1.35 -9.25
CA ILE A 99 -9.63 -2.60 -8.82
C ILE A 99 -8.25 -2.32 -8.24
N TRP A 100 -8.00 -2.93 -7.09
CA TRP A 100 -6.77 -2.77 -6.36
C TRP A 100 -6.09 -4.11 -6.06
N HIS A 101 -4.77 -4.09 -6.12
CA HIS A 101 -3.89 -5.21 -5.74
C HIS A 101 -2.49 -4.66 -5.46
N CYS A 102 -1.74 -5.32 -4.57
CA CYS A 102 -0.38 -4.92 -4.26
C CYS A 102 0.55 -6.13 -4.11
N THR A 103 1.86 -5.89 -4.01
CA THR A 103 2.84 -6.96 -3.71
C THR A 103 2.93 -7.21 -2.21
N ASN A 104 3.47 -8.37 -1.80
CA ASN A 104 3.69 -8.68 -0.37
C ASN A 104 4.47 -7.59 0.37
N ARG A 105 5.49 -7.01 -0.27
CA ARG A 105 6.26 -5.91 0.31
C ARG A 105 5.38 -4.68 0.53
N ASN A 106 4.52 -4.34 -0.43
CA ASN A 106 3.62 -3.20 -0.29
C ASN A 106 2.57 -3.45 0.76
N ALA A 107 1.92 -4.63 0.79
CA ALA A 107 0.94 -4.98 1.81
C ALA A 107 1.52 -4.81 3.22
N GLY A 108 2.73 -5.33 3.46
CA GLY A 108 3.40 -5.18 4.76
C GLY A 108 3.70 -3.72 5.11
N ALA A 109 4.12 -2.91 4.13
CA ALA A 109 4.33 -1.48 4.33
C ALA A 109 3.02 -0.75 4.67
N ILE A 110 1.94 -1.03 3.92
CA ILE A 110 0.63 -0.42 4.13
C ILE A 110 0.12 -0.72 5.54
N VAL A 111 0.18 -1.98 5.99
CA VAL A 111 -0.28 -2.36 7.32
C VAL A 111 0.55 -1.68 8.42
N ALA A 112 1.87 -1.63 8.26
CA ALA A 112 2.77 -0.92 9.17
C ALA A 112 2.44 0.58 9.27
N GLU A 113 2.17 1.22 8.13
CA GLU A 113 1.82 2.63 8.03
C GLU A 113 0.44 2.93 8.65
N VAL A 114 -0.57 2.10 8.34
CA VAL A 114 -1.92 2.19 8.92
C VAL A 114 -1.88 2.07 10.45
N ARG A 115 -0.99 1.21 10.98
CA ARG A 115 -0.78 1.05 12.42
C ARG A 115 -0.04 2.21 13.07
N GLY A 116 0.92 2.78 12.37
CA GLY A 116 1.69 3.93 12.85
C GLY A 116 2.58 3.63 14.05
N ARG A 117 3.07 2.39 14.19
CA ARG A 117 3.92 1.94 15.32
C ARG A 117 5.43 1.93 14.99
N GLY A 118 5.83 2.62 13.93
CA GLY A 118 7.21 2.62 13.43
C GLY A 118 7.66 1.28 12.81
N GLU A 119 6.72 0.33 12.66
CA GLU A 119 6.93 -0.94 11.97
C GLU A 119 7.34 -0.72 10.52
N ASN A 120 7.90 -1.75 9.90
CA ASN A 120 8.18 -1.78 8.48
C ASN A 120 7.68 -3.09 7.87
N TYR A 121 7.75 -3.20 6.54
CA TYR A 121 7.20 -4.36 5.85
C TYR A 121 7.82 -5.70 6.28
N HIS A 122 9.05 -5.74 6.81
CA HIS A 122 9.68 -6.98 7.31
C HIS A 122 8.99 -7.54 8.55
N ASP A 123 8.26 -6.73 9.31
CA ASP A 123 7.51 -7.19 10.47
C ASP A 123 6.32 -8.10 10.07
N TYR A 124 5.88 -8.00 8.82
CA TYR A 124 4.80 -8.79 8.23
C TYR A 124 5.33 -9.83 7.23
N TYR A 125 6.36 -9.46 6.48
CA TYR A 125 6.94 -10.24 5.41
C TYR A 125 7.81 -11.40 5.94
N TRP A 126 7.61 -12.61 5.40
CA TRP A 126 8.38 -13.84 5.69
C TRP A 126 8.22 -14.46 7.10
N ARG A 127 7.71 -13.71 8.09
CA ARG A 127 7.54 -14.16 9.49
C ARG A 127 6.12 -14.03 10.01
N GLY A 128 5.13 -13.85 9.13
CA GLY A 128 3.74 -13.77 9.55
C GLY A 128 3.41 -14.97 10.45
N LEU A 129 3.00 -14.70 11.69
CA LEU A 129 2.53 -15.70 12.63
C LEU A 129 1.13 -16.09 12.16
N PRO A 130 0.95 -17.15 11.34
CA PRO A 130 -0.32 -17.40 10.67
C PRO A 130 -1.42 -17.70 11.70
N GLU A 131 -1.00 -18.22 12.85
CA GLU A 131 -1.82 -18.46 14.04
C GLU A 131 -2.53 -17.20 14.56
N LEU A 132 -1.93 -16.01 14.40
CA LEU A 132 -2.55 -14.75 14.84
C LEU A 132 -3.63 -14.26 13.86
N ALA A 133 -3.48 -14.58 12.57
CA ALA A 133 -4.46 -14.23 11.54
C ALA A 133 -5.63 -15.24 11.47
N ALA A 134 -5.40 -16.48 11.88
CA ALA A 134 -6.32 -17.60 11.68
C ALA A 134 -7.73 -17.30 12.22
N GLY A 135 -8.72 -17.34 11.33
CA GLY A 135 -10.13 -17.18 11.67
C GLY A 135 -10.59 -15.71 11.75
N ARG A 136 -9.73 -14.75 11.45
CA ARG A 136 -10.04 -13.31 11.46
C ARG A 136 -10.27 -12.73 10.07
N GLU A 137 -10.17 -13.56 9.03
CA GLU A 137 -10.48 -13.16 7.66
C GLU A 137 -11.88 -12.54 7.51
N PRO A 138 -12.95 -13.07 8.14
CA PRO A 138 -14.29 -12.46 8.06
C PRO A 138 -14.38 -11.06 8.69
N GLU A 139 -13.59 -10.80 9.73
CA GLU A 139 -13.52 -9.49 10.41
C GLU A 139 -12.93 -8.44 9.46
N VAL A 140 -11.81 -8.78 8.82
CA VAL A 140 -11.14 -7.93 7.82
C VAL A 140 -12.03 -7.71 6.61
N GLU A 141 -12.64 -8.76 6.06
CA GLU A 141 -13.57 -8.63 4.92
C GLU A 141 -14.75 -7.71 5.25
N THR A 142 -15.30 -7.82 6.46
CA THR A 142 -16.38 -6.95 6.92
C THR A 142 -15.90 -5.50 7.03
N ALA A 143 -14.73 -5.26 7.59
CA ALA A 143 -14.16 -3.93 7.71
C ALA A 143 -13.87 -3.29 6.33
N LEU A 144 -13.35 -4.07 5.38
CA LEU A 144 -13.12 -3.62 4.01
C LEU A 144 -14.43 -3.34 3.27
N ALA A 145 -15.46 -4.17 3.46
CA ALA A 145 -16.78 -3.93 2.89
C ALA A 145 -17.41 -2.62 3.39
N GLN A 146 -17.17 -2.25 4.65
CA GLN A 146 -17.67 -0.98 5.22
C GLN A 146 -17.05 0.26 4.56
N ILE A 147 -15.83 0.15 4.04
CA ILE A 147 -15.19 1.21 3.24
C ILE A 147 -15.38 1.01 1.73
N GLY A 148 -16.31 0.13 1.33
CA GLY A 148 -16.73 -0.04 -0.06
C GLY A 148 -15.90 -1.04 -0.87
N TRP A 149 -15.04 -1.85 -0.24
CA TRP A 149 -14.17 -2.81 -0.93
C TRP A 149 -14.66 -4.25 -0.74
N SER A 150 -14.65 -5.03 -1.81
CA SER A 150 -14.99 -6.46 -1.78
C SER A 150 -13.98 -7.29 -2.55
N PRO A 151 -13.79 -8.58 -2.21
CA PRO A 151 -12.93 -9.47 -2.99
C PRO A 151 -13.41 -9.57 -4.44
N LEU A 152 -12.47 -9.47 -5.38
CA LEU A 152 -12.71 -9.70 -6.81
C LEU A 152 -12.36 -11.16 -7.15
N GLU A 153 -13.30 -11.88 -7.76
CA GLU A 153 -13.07 -13.26 -8.18
C GLU A 153 -12.10 -13.32 -9.38
N ASP A 154 -11.26 -14.36 -9.44
CA ASP A 154 -10.27 -14.52 -10.51
C ASP A 154 -10.91 -14.58 -11.91
N ALA A 155 -12.11 -15.14 -12.05
CA ALA A 155 -12.84 -15.17 -13.31
C ALA A 155 -13.28 -13.77 -13.78
N GLN A 156 -13.69 -12.92 -12.84
CA GLN A 156 -14.04 -11.52 -13.11
C GLN A 156 -12.80 -10.73 -13.51
N LEU A 157 -11.70 -10.90 -12.76
CA LEU A 157 -10.41 -10.30 -13.08
C LEU A 157 -9.94 -10.70 -14.48
N HIS A 158 -10.00 -11.98 -14.81
CA HIS A 158 -9.60 -12.47 -16.13
C HIS A 158 -10.39 -11.81 -17.26
N THR A 159 -11.72 -11.71 -17.09
CA THR A 159 -12.61 -11.03 -18.05
C THR A 159 -12.22 -9.56 -18.23
N ILE A 160 -11.95 -8.85 -17.12
CA ILE A 160 -11.52 -7.46 -17.14
C ILE A 160 -10.19 -7.30 -17.89
N GLU A 161 -9.22 -8.17 -17.63
CA GLU A 161 -7.93 -8.12 -18.31
C GLU A 161 -8.02 -8.42 -19.81
N GLU A 162 -8.85 -9.37 -20.22
CA GLU A 162 -9.10 -9.67 -21.63
C GLU A 162 -9.72 -8.47 -22.34
N ASN A 163 -10.73 -7.84 -21.72
CA ASN A 163 -11.34 -6.61 -22.23
C ASN A 163 -10.31 -5.48 -22.34
N ALA A 164 -9.48 -5.29 -21.31
CA ALA A 164 -8.39 -4.32 -21.31
C ALA A 164 -7.40 -4.58 -22.45
N ARG A 165 -6.92 -5.82 -22.60
CA ARG A 165 -6.00 -6.19 -23.69
C ARG A 165 -6.60 -5.93 -25.08
N ASN A 166 -7.88 -6.25 -25.25
CA ASN A 166 -8.60 -6.01 -26.51
C ASN A 166 -8.76 -4.52 -26.83
N ILE A 167 -8.99 -3.66 -25.83
CA ILE A 167 -9.05 -2.21 -26.02
C ILE A 167 -7.65 -1.65 -26.31
N LEU A 168 -6.66 -1.99 -25.49
CA LEU A 168 -5.29 -1.49 -25.61
C LEU A 168 -4.66 -1.85 -26.96
N SER A 169 -4.85 -3.07 -27.45
CA SER A 169 -4.32 -3.50 -28.77
C SER A 169 -4.82 -2.65 -29.94
N LYS A 170 -6.07 -2.16 -29.88
CA LYS A 170 -6.62 -1.24 -30.90
C LYS A 170 -5.95 0.13 -30.87
N TRP A 171 -5.49 0.56 -29.69
CA TRP A 171 -4.82 1.84 -29.52
C TRP A 171 -3.33 1.77 -29.81
N GLU A 172 -2.69 0.63 -29.54
CA GLU A 172 -1.26 0.41 -29.81
C GLU A 172 -0.89 0.57 -31.28
N VAL A 173 -1.78 0.19 -32.20
CA VAL A 173 -1.58 0.32 -33.65
C VAL A 173 -1.81 1.74 -34.18
N ARG A 174 -2.29 2.68 -33.36
CA ARG A 174 -2.45 4.08 -33.77
C ARG A 174 -1.08 4.72 -34.02
N PRO A 175 -0.96 5.63 -35.00
CA PRO A 175 0.28 6.38 -35.20
C PRO A 175 0.59 7.22 -33.96
N LYS A 176 1.87 7.31 -33.58
CA LYS A 176 2.31 8.20 -32.51
C LYS A 176 2.05 9.65 -32.91
N THR A 177 1.58 10.45 -31.96
CA THR A 177 1.43 11.90 -32.12
C THR A 177 2.17 12.62 -31.00
N THR A 178 1.99 13.93 -30.89
CA THR A 178 2.57 14.71 -29.80
C THR A 178 1.86 14.37 -28.49
N GLN A 179 2.62 14.30 -27.39
CA GLN A 179 2.06 14.20 -26.04
C GLN A 179 0.97 15.27 -25.84
N PRO A 180 -0.23 14.88 -25.38
CA PRO A 180 -1.30 15.84 -25.18
C PRO A 180 -0.98 16.83 -24.06
N VAL A 181 -1.29 18.11 -24.26
CA VAL A 181 -1.04 19.18 -23.27
C VAL A 181 -1.81 19.01 -21.96
N TRP A 182 -2.90 18.24 -21.96
CA TRP A 182 -3.65 17.90 -20.75
C TRP A 182 -2.95 16.84 -19.90
N TYR A 183 -2.00 16.11 -20.47
CA TYR A 183 -1.22 15.07 -19.80
C TYR A 183 0.13 15.64 -19.35
N VAL A 184 0.07 16.59 -18.41
CA VAL A 184 1.23 17.42 -18.00
C VAL A 184 2.11 16.73 -16.96
N ASP A 185 1.48 16.02 -16.03
CA ASP A 185 2.18 15.27 -14.99
C ASP A 185 2.16 13.79 -15.36
N VAL A 186 3.36 13.22 -15.53
CA VAL A 186 3.55 11.79 -15.69
C VAL A 186 3.18 11.12 -14.37
N ARG A 187 1.87 10.88 -14.18
CA ARG A 187 1.32 10.10 -13.07
C ARG A 187 1.55 8.61 -13.27
N VAL A 188 2.70 8.24 -13.83
CA VAL A 188 3.03 6.83 -14.02
C VAL A 188 3.08 6.23 -12.62
N PRO A 189 2.28 5.18 -12.34
CA PRO A 189 2.27 4.56 -11.04
C PRO A 189 3.69 4.19 -10.68
N SER A 190 4.08 4.44 -9.42
CA SER A 190 5.40 4.06 -8.95
C SER A 190 5.67 2.58 -9.22
N ASN A 191 6.94 2.18 -9.25
CA ASN A 191 7.39 0.81 -9.54
C ASN A 191 6.60 -0.26 -8.74
N LYS A 192 6.11 0.12 -7.54
CA LYS A 192 5.28 -0.68 -6.64
C LYS A 192 3.97 -1.17 -7.27
N VAL A 193 3.31 -0.34 -8.08
CA VAL A 193 2.03 -0.67 -8.72
C VAL A 193 2.28 -1.41 -10.04
N GLN A 194 3.29 -1.00 -10.81
CA GLN A 194 3.62 -1.57 -12.13
C GLN A 194 3.90 -3.08 -12.12
N SER A 195 4.41 -3.62 -11.00
CA SER A 195 4.72 -5.05 -10.88
C SER A 195 3.48 -5.94 -10.75
N THR A 196 2.28 -5.38 -10.62
CA THR A 196 1.03 -6.14 -10.56
C THR A 196 0.44 -6.35 -11.95
N ARG A 197 -0.46 -7.34 -12.09
CA ARG A 197 -1.12 -7.62 -13.36
C ARG A 197 -1.86 -6.39 -13.90
N ILE A 198 -2.62 -5.72 -13.04
CA ILE A 198 -3.38 -4.50 -13.35
C ILE A 198 -2.44 -3.32 -13.56
N GLY A 199 -1.40 -3.18 -12.73
CA GLY A 199 -0.43 -2.11 -12.88
C GLY A 199 0.30 -2.14 -14.21
N SER A 200 0.52 -3.31 -14.80
CA SER A 200 1.05 -3.42 -16.17
C SER A 200 0.10 -2.85 -17.23
N LEU A 201 -1.22 -2.99 -17.04
CA LEU A 201 -2.24 -2.40 -17.92
C LEU A 201 -2.29 -0.88 -17.74
N ILE A 202 -2.31 -0.39 -16.49
CA ILE A 202 -2.26 1.04 -16.17
C ILE A 202 -1.00 1.67 -16.79
N ALA A 203 0.18 1.06 -16.62
CA ALA A 203 1.42 1.53 -17.21
C ALA A 203 1.34 1.64 -18.75
N ARG A 204 0.70 0.66 -19.41
CA ARG A 204 0.45 0.72 -20.86
C ARG A 204 -0.49 1.88 -21.23
N ILE A 205 -1.54 2.13 -20.45
CA ILE A 205 -2.46 3.27 -20.65
C ILE A 205 -1.67 4.59 -20.60
N HIS A 206 -0.84 4.78 -19.58
CA HIS A 206 0.04 5.96 -19.47
C HIS A 206 0.99 6.11 -20.67
N LEU A 207 1.62 5.01 -21.09
CA LEU A 207 2.53 5.03 -22.24
C LEU A 207 1.79 5.43 -23.53
N LEU A 208 0.59 4.89 -23.77
CA LEU A 208 -0.22 5.25 -24.94
C LEU A 208 -0.60 6.74 -24.92
N THR A 209 -0.90 7.31 -23.76
CA THR A 209 -1.17 8.74 -23.62
C THR A 209 0.07 9.59 -23.89
N LEU A 210 1.23 9.20 -23.34
CA LEU A 210 2.51 9.88 -23.61
C LEU A 210 2.85 9.90 -25.10
N GLU A 211 2.52 8.82 -25.82
CA GLU A 211 2.69 8.71 -27.27
C GLU A 211 1.62 9.45 -28.09
N GLY A 212 0.70 10.17 -27.43
CA GLY A 212 -0.39 10.88 -28.10
C GLY A 212 -1.37 9.96 -28.82
N LYS A 213 -1.51 8.71 -28.37
CA LYS A 213 -2.40 7.71 -28.98
C LYS A 213 -3.81 7.70 -28.37
N LEU A 214 -4.00 8.39 -27.24
CA LEU A 214 -5.27 8.49 -26.51
C LEU A 214 -5.76 9.94 -26.45
N SER A 215 -7.06 10.12 -26.66
CA SER A 215 -7.74 11.37 -26.34
C SER A 215 -8.02 11.46 -24.83
N GLN A 216 -8.32 12.67 -24.33
CA GLN A 216 -8.71 12.85 -22.93
C GLN A 216 -10.02 12.11 -22.60
N SER A 217 -10.98 12.05 -23.54
CA SER A 217 -12.23 11.33 -23.32
C SER A 217 -12.01 9.82 -23.22
N GLU A 218 -11.12 9.25 -24.06
CA GLU A 218 -10.75 7.84 -23.99
C GLU A 218 -9.99 7.54 -22.69
N TRP A 219 -9.11 8.45 -22.26
CA TRP A 219 -8.43 8.37 -20.98
C TRP A 219 -9.39 8.31 -19.80
N LEU A 220 -10.43 9.16 -19.79
CA LEU A 220 -11.40 9.15 -18.69
C LEU A 220 -12.29 7.91 -18.75
N GLN A 221 -12.75 7.54 -19.95
CA GLN A 221 -13.65 6.39 -20.14
C GLN A 221 -12.98 5.06 -19.85
N ILE A 222 -11.65 4.93 -19.98
CA ILE A 222 -11.01 3.63 -19.79
C ILE A 222 -11.07 3.15 -18.35
N PHE A 223 -10.93 4.03 -17.37
CA PHE A 223 -11.02 3.66 -15.96
C PHE A 223 -12.46 3.23 -15.62
N ASP A 224 -13.46 3.94 -16.15
CA ASP A 224 -14.86 3.54 -16.04
C ASP A 224 -15.15 2.18 -16.72
N THR A 225 -14.61 1.97 -17.92
CA THR A 225 -14.91 0.79 -18.76
C THR A 225 -14.18 -0.45 -18.29
N LEU A 226 -12.93 -0.30 -17.86
CA LEU A 226 -12.12 -1.40 -17.37
C LEU A 226 -12.34 -1.66 -15.89
N HIS A 227 -13.04 -0.76 -15.20
CA HIS A 227 -13.19 -0.82 -13.75
C HIS A 227 -11.81 -0.84 -13.07
N ILE A 228 -10.84 -0.08 -13.60
CA ILE A 228 -9.48 0.01 -13.05
C ILE A 228 -9.33 1.32 -12.31
#